data_AF-A0AAW2DAD3-F1
#
_entry.id   AF-A0AAW2DAD3-F1
#
_cell.length_a   1.000
_cell.length_b   1.000
_cell.length_c   1.000
_cell.angle_alpha   90.00
_cell.angle_beta   90.00
_cell.angle_gamma   90.00
#
_symmetry.space_group_name_H-M   'P 1'
#
loop_
_entity.id
_entity.type
_entity.pdbx_description
1 polymer ?
#
loop_
_entity_poly.entity_id
_entity_poly.type
_entity_poly.pdbx_seq_one_letter_code
_entity_poly.pdbx_strand_id
1 'polypeptide(L)'
;MKINSLARESLINAGGIIESAFSPAKYSIELSSAAYNQLWQFEMEALPADLIRRGMAVEDPTAEHGLRLTIEDYPFANDGLILWDAIKQWASDYENHYFPEPSLVQSDGELQAWWTEVRTKGHADKKDEPWWPVLKTPENLIHILTTIIWVTAGHHAAVNFGQYMFAGYFPNRPTIA
;
A
#
# COMPACT_ATOMS: atom_id res chain seq x y z
N MET A 1 -14.49 -5.84 -1.31
CA MET A 1 -14.94 -6.70 -0.18
C MET A 1 -15.24 -8.15 -0.56
N LYS A 2 -15.97 -8.43 -1.66
CA LYS A 2 -16.39 -9.80 -2.03
C LYS A 2 -15.23 -10.81 -2.09
N ILE A 3 -14.13 -10.47 -2.77
CA ILE A 3 -12.96 -11.36 -2.90
C ILE A 3 -12.32 -11.66 -1.54
N ASN A 4 -12.21 -10.68 -0.63
CA ASN A 4 -11.70 -10.91 0.72
C ASN A 4 -12.62 -11.82 1.55
N SER A 5 -13.94 -11.75 1.34
CA SER A 5 -14.88 -12.67 2.00
C SER A 5 -14.67 -14.10 1.53
N LEU A 6 -14.57 -14.29 0.21
CA LEU A 6 -14.29 -15.60 -0.38
C LEU A 6 -12.91 -16.11 0.06
N ALA A 7 -11.91 -15.24 0.15
CA ALA A 7 -10.59 -15.61 0.63
C ALA A 7 -10.65 -16.15 2.08
N ARG A 8 -11.40 -15.48 2.97
CA ARG A 8 -11.61 -15.99 4.34
C ARG A 8 -12.37 -17.31 4.40
N GLU A 9 -13.22 -17.58 3.42
CA GLU A 9 -14.04 -18.79 3.36
C GLU A 9 -13.26 -19.99 2.81
N SER A 10 -12.44 -19.79 1.78
CA SER A 10 -11.85 -20.90 1.01
C SER A 10 -10.33 -20.82 0.78
N LEU A 11 -9.70 -19.66 0.97
CA LEU A 11 -8.28 -19.46 0.66
C LEU A 11 -7.40 -19.53 1.91
N ILE A 12 -7.71 -18.71 2.91
CA ILE A 12 -6.90 -18.49 4.12
C ILE A 12 -7.52 -19.08 5.40
N ASN A 13 -8.60 -19.85 5.27
CA ASN A 13 -9.18 -20.59 6.38
C ASN A 13 -8.30 -21.79 6.78
N ALA A 14 -8.56 -22.33 7.97
CA ALA A 14 -7.96 -23.58 8.43
C ALA A 14 -8.23 -24.71 7.43
N GLY A 15 -7.17 -25.40 6.98
CA GLY A 15 -7.24 -26.42 5.94
C GLY A 15 -7.56 -25.90 4.53
N GLY A 16 -7.59 -24.58 4.33
CA GLY A 16 -7.79 -23.94 3.04
C GLY A 16 -6.60 -24.08 2.10
N ILE A 17 -6.68 -23.41 0.95
CA ILE A 17 -5.66 -23.51 -0.12
C ILE A 17 -4.29 -23.08 0.39
N ILE A 18 -4.17 -21.97 1.12
CA ILE A 18 -2.86 -21.49 1.58
C ILE A 18 -2.23 -22.44 2.58
N GLU A 19 -2.97 -22.93 3.57
CA GLU A 19 -2.42 -23.86 4.57
C GLU A 19 -2.05 -25.23 3.98
N SER A 20 -2.73 -25.67 2.91
CA SER A 20 -2.47 -26.96 2.28
C SER A 20 -1.38 -26.90 1.21
N ALA A 21 -1.11 -25.73 0.64
CA ALA A 21 -0.22 -25.56 -0.51
C ALA A 21 1.03 -24.70 -0.25
N PHE A 22 1.24 -24.21 0.98
CA PHE A 22 2.41 -23.40 1.34
C PHE A 22 3.11 -23.93 2.61
N SER A 23 4.45 -23.87 2.63
CA SER A 23 5.30 -24.41 3.71
C SER A 23 4.90 -24.03 5.14
N PRO A 24 4.44 -22.81 5.46
CA PRO A 24 4.08 -22.48 6.84
C PRO A 24 2.84 -23.21 7.36
N ALA A 25 2.06 -23.84 6.47
CA ALA A 25 0.83 -24.56 6.80
C ALA A 25 -0.08 -23.72 7.72
N LYS A 26 -0.50 -24.28 8.86
CA LYS A 26 -1.36 -23.61 9.86
C LYS A 26 -0.80 -22.30 10.44
N TYR A 27 0.50 -22.02 10.25
CA TYR A 27 1.15 -20.78 10.71
C TYR A 27 1.12 -19.66 9.66
N SER A 28 0.59 -19.91 8.46
CA SER A 28 0.63 -18.96 7.33
C SER A 28 0.01 -17.61 7.66
N ILE A 29 -1.16 -17.58 8.32
CA ILE A 29 -1.85 -16.33 8.65
C ILE A 29 -1.26 -15.66 9.87
N GLU A 30 -0.74 -16.42 10.83
CA GLU A 30 -0.01 -15.88 11.98
C GLU A 30 1.25 -15.09 11.53
N LEU A 31 1.97 -15.58 10.51
CA LEU A 31 3.09 -14.86 9.91
C LEU A 31 2.68 -13.49 9.36
N SER A 32 1.53 -13.38 8.70
CA SER A 32 1.05 -12.07 8.22
C SER A 32 0.69 -11.12 9.37
N SER A 33 0.17 -11.64 10.50
CA SER A 33 -0.08 -10.85 11.70
C SER A 33 1.22 -10.33 12.31
N ALA A 34 2.24 -11.20 12.41
CA ALA A 34 3.56 -10.81 12.87
C ALA A 34 4.22 -9.76 11.96
N ALA A 35 4.07 -9.87 10.64
CA ALA A 35 4.54 -8.89 9.67
C ALA A 35 3.79 -7.55 9.80
N TYR A 36 2.47 -7.57 9.97
CA TYR A 36 1.68 -6.36 10.22
C TYR A 36 2.13 -5.63 11.50
N ASN A 37 2.41 -6.38 12.57
CA ASN A 37 2.91 -5.80 13.80
C ASN A 37 4.30 -5.16 13.62
N GLN A 38 5.22 -5.84 12.94
CA GLN A 38 6.63 -5.43 12.90
C GLN A 38 6.98 -4.46 11.76
N LEU A 39 6.30 -4.55 10.61
CA LEU A 39 6.78 -3.96 9.35
C LEU A 39 5.79 -2.96 8.74
N TRP A 40 4.49 -3.18 8.91
CA TRP A 40 3.49 -2.35 8.24
C TRP A 40 3.41 -0.94 8.86
N GLN A 41 3.49 0.08 8.00
CA GLN A 41 3.33 1.49 8.34
C GLN A 41 2.66 2.18 7.14
N PHE A 42 1.57 2.90 7.36
CA PHE A 42 0.78 3.48 6.27
C PHE A 42 1.60 4.37 5.34
N GLU A 43 2.42 5.27 5.89
CA GLU A 43 3.26 6.19 5.08
C GLU A 43 4.29 5.44 4.22
N MET A 44 4.70 4.24 4.65
CA MET A 44 5.68 3.42 3.92
C MET A 44 5.05 2.57 2.81
N GLU A 45 3.72 2.60 2.65
CA GLU A 45 3.02 2.00 1.52
C GLU A 45 3.01 2.93 0.29
N ALA A 46 3.39 4.20 0.46
CA ALA A 46 3.66 5.11 -0.65
C ALA A 46 4.89 4.62 -1.43
N LEU A 47 4.79 4.50 -2.77
CA LEU A 47 5.88 3.94 -3.58
C LEU A 47 7.22 4.67 -3.37
N PRO A 48 7.30 6.02 -3.39
CA PRO A 48 8.55 6.73 -3.08
C PRO A 48 9.15 6.37 -1.72
N ALA A 49 8.33 6.32 -0.67
CA ALA A 49 8.77 6.01 0.68
C ALA A 49 9.27 4.57 0.80
N ASP A 50 8.59 3.62 0.16
CA ASP A 50 9.04 2.22 0.09
C ASP A 50 10.41 2.09 -0.60
N LEU A 51 10.59 2.75 -1.75
CA LEU A 51 11.84 2.70 -2.50
C LEU A 51 13.01 3.26 -1.68
N ILE A 52 12.81 4.41 -1.02
CA ILE A 52 13.83 5.02 -0.15
C ILE A 52 14.13 4.10 1.04
N ARG A 53 13.09 3.61 1.74
CA ARG A 53 13.23 2.75 2.92
C ARG A 53 14.06 1.50 2.63
N ARG A 54 13.88 0.89 1.46
CA ARG A 54 14.62 -0.31 1.05
C ARG A 54 16.01 -0.02 0.47
N GLY A 55 16.41 1.26 0.41
CA GLY A 55 17.69 1.68 -0.18
C GLY A 55 17.71 1.59 -1.71
N MET A 56 16.54 1.52 -2.35
CA MET A 56 16.39 1.42 -3.80
C MET A 56 16.27 2.78 -4.50
N ALA A 57 16.16 3.86 -3.74
CA ALA A 57 16.20 5.23 -4.23
C ALA A 57 16.72 6.19 -3.16
N VAL A 58 17.14 7.38 -3.59
CA VAL A 58 17.37 8.55 -2.74
C VAL A 58 16.59 9.72 -3.28
N GLU A 59 16.22 10.67 -2.43
CA GLU A 59 15.61 11.92 -2.86
C GLU A 59 16.58 12.70 -3.76
N ASP A 60 16.07 13.15 -4.90
CA ASP A 60 16.79 13.99 -5.85
C ASP A 60 15.78 14.93 -6.51
N PRO A 61 15.66 16.19 -6.06
CA PRO A 61 14.72 17.16 -6.61
C PRO A 61 14.96 17.50 -8.08
N THR A 62 16.10 17.10 -8.65
CA THR A 62 16.43 17.31 -10.07
C THR A 62 16.05 16.14 -10.97
N ALA A 63 15.72 14.98 -10.38
CA ALA A 63 15.23 13.82 -11.11
C ALA A 63 13.73 13.93 -11.41
N GLU A 64 13.27 13.26 -12.47
CA GLU A 64 11.90 13.35 -13.00
C GLU A 64 10.81 13.13 -11.93
N HIS A 65 10.98 12.11 -11.09
CA HIS A 65 10.02 11.74 -10.04
C HIS A 65 10.42 12.24 -8.65
N GLY A 66 11.38 13.18 -8.58
CA GLY A 66 11.98 13.62 -7.31
C GLY A 66 12.85 12.56 -6.62
N LEU A 67 13.13 11.45 -7.30
CA LEU A 67 13.93 10.33 -6.81
C LEU A 67 14.99 9.92 -7.83
N ARG A 68 16.17 9.58 -7.34
CA ARG A 68 17.18 8.87 -8.12
C ARG A 68 17.26 7.43 -7.64
N LEU A 69 16.99 6.48 -8.55
CA LEU A 69 17.04 5.05 -8.23
C LEU A 69 18.48 4.58 -8.01
N THR A 70 18.66 3.64 -7.09
CA THR A 70 19.91 2.92 -6.87
C THR A 70 20.21 1.97 -8.03
N ILE A 71 19.16 1.39 -8.62
CA ILE A 71 19.22 0.55 -9.81
C ILE A 71 18.43 1.27 -10.89
N GLU A 72 19.12 1.81 -11.89
CA GLU A 72 18.50 2.60 -12.97
C GLU A 72 17.49 1.76 -13.76
N ASP A 73 17.84 0.52 -14.11
CA ASP A 73 16.96 -0.42 -14.80
C ASP A 73 16.19 -1.30 -13.80
N TYR A 74 15.32 -0.68 -13.01
CA TYR A 74 14.39 -1.38 -12.11
C TYR A 74 12.95 -1.21 -12.60
N PRO A 75 12.42 -2.15 -13.41
CA PRO A 75 11.13 -1.97 -14.10
C PRO A 75 9.94 -1.68 -13.18
N PHE A 76 9.82 -2.37 -12.05
CA PHE A 76 8.74 -2.10 -11.09
C PHE A 76 8.79 -0.67 -10.54
N ALA A 77 9.99 -0.15 -10.26
CA ALA A 77 10.14 1.21 -9.74
C ALA A 77 9.90 2.25 -10.85
N ASN A 78 10.50 2.06 -12.03
CA ASN A 78 10.34 2.97 -13.17
C ASN A 78 8.87 3.10 -13.59
N ASP A 79 8.21 1.98 -13.89
CA ASP A 79 6.81 1.98 -14.32
C ASP A 79 5.87 2.41 -13.19
N GLY A 80 6.20 2.00 -11.95
CA GLY A 80 5.44 2.35 -10.77
C GLY A 80 5.45 3.86 -10.50
N LEU A 81 6.60 4.54 -10.67
CA LEU A 81 6.72 5.97 -10.42
C LEU A 81 5.94 6.81 -11.43
N ILE A 82 5.88 6.38 -12.69
CA ILE A 82 5.02 6.99 -13.71
C ILE A 82 3.54 6.92 -13.27
N LEU A 83 3.08 5.75 -12.83
CA LEU A 83 1.71 5.56 -12.38
C LEU A 83 1.42 6.31 -11.07
N TRP A 84 2.37 6.32 -10.14
CA TRP A 84 2.28 7.06 -8.88
C TRP A 84 2.08 8.56 -9.14
N ASP A 85 2.87 9.16 -10.03
CA ASP A 85 2.76 10.58 -10.38
C ASP A 85 1.43 10.88 -11.05
N ALA A 86 0.94 10.01 -11.94
CA ALA A 86 -0.39 10.17 -12.55
C ALA A 86 -1.53 10.13 -11.50
N ILE A 87 -1.47 9.21 -10.55
CA ILE A 87 -2.44 9.12 -9.45
C ILE A 87 -2.37 10.37 -8.57
N LYS A 88 -1.15 10.80 -8.21
CA LYS A 88 -0.92 11.97 -7.38
C LYS A 88 -1.41 13.24 -8.05
N GLN A 89 -1.17 13.40 -9.36
CA GLN A 89 -1.66 14.53 -10.14
C GLN A 89 -3.20 14.56 -10.15
N TRP A 90 -3.84 13.42 -10.43
CA TRP A 90 -5.30 13.32 -10.39
C TRP A 90 -5.87 13.67 -9.01
N ALA A 91 -5.33 13.09 -7.94
CA ALA A 91 -5.74 13.39 -6.57
C ALA A 91 -5.51 14.88 -6.26
N SER A 92 -4.40 15.46 -6.70
CA SER A 92 -4.12 16.89 -6.51
C SER A 92 -5.15 17.77 -7.21
N ASP A 93 -5.45 17.50 -8.48
CA ASP A 93 -6.41 18.30 -9.25
C ASP A 93 -7.82 18.20 -8.67
N TYR A 94 -8.24 16.99 -8.26
CA TYR A 94 -9.55 16.76 -7.67
C TYR A 94 -9.66 17.41 -6.28
N GLU A 95 -8.74 17.11 -5.37
CA GLU A 95 -8.83 17.61 -3.99
C GLU A 95 -8.62 19.13 -3.90
N ASN A 96 -7.73 19.72 -4.70
CA ASN A 96 -7.56 21.18 -4.69
C ASN A 96 -8.78 21.93 -5.23
N HIS A 97 -9.66 21.29 -6.00
CA HIS A 97 -10.92 21.89 -6.41
C HIS A 97 -11.90 22.04 -5.23
N TYR A 98 -11.98 21.04 -4.35
CA TYR A 98 -12.91 21.02 -3.22
C TYR A 98 -12.32 21.59 -1.93
N PHE A 99 -11.02 21.44 -1.74
CA PHE A 99 -10.27 21.83 -0.55
C PHE A 99 -9.07 22.73 -0.90
N PRO A 100 -9.28 23.94 -1.44
CA PRO A 100 -8.19 24.86 -1.77
C PRO A 100 -7.42 25.39 -0.55
N GLU A 101 -7.98 25.26 0.67
CA GLU A 101 -7.36 25.77 1.90
C GLU A 101 -7.46 24.76 3.05
N PRO A 102 -6.47 24.73 3.98
CA PRO A 102 -6.47 23.82 5.13
C PRO A 102 -7.69 23.92 6.06
N SER A 103 -8.35 25.08 6.11
CA SER A 103 -9.53 25.30 6.95
C SER A 103 -10.68 24.37 6.53
N LEU A 104 -10.86 24.14 5.24
CA LEU A 104 -11.94 23.32 4.69
C LEU A 104 -11.75 21.84 5.07
N VAL A 105 -10.53 21.31 4.96
CA VAL A 105 -10.18 19.94 5.39
C VAL A 105 -10.42 19.75 6.90
N GLN A 106 -10.04 20.73 7.71
CA GLN A 106 -10.17 20.65 9.17
C GLN A 106 -11.61 20.80 9.65
N SER A 107 -12.42 21.58 8.93
CA SER A 107 -13.83 21.80 9.27
C SER A 107 -14.77 20.71 8.77
N ASP A 108 -14.33 19.86 7.84
CA ASP A 108 -15.14 18.78 7.29
C ASP A 108 -15.29 17.63 8.30
N GLY A 109 -16.46 17.57 8.95
CA GLY A 109 -16.74 16.58 9.98
C GLY A 109 -16.78 15.15 9.46
N GLU A 110 -17.20 14.92 8.22
CA GLU A 110 -17.28 13.58 7.63
C GLU A 110 -15.87 13.07 7.31
N LEU A 111 -15.05 13.93 6.70
CA LEU A 111 -13.67 13.62 6.35
C LEU A 111 -12.81 13.32 7.60
N GLN A 112 -12.95 14.13 8.64
CA GLN A 112 -12.25 13.92 9.91
C GLN A 112 -12.72 12.62 10.61
N ALA A 113 -14.02 12.34 10.60
CA ALA A 113 -14.58 11.13 11.16
C ALA A 113 -14.09 9.88 10.41
N TRP A 114 -14.09 9.92 9.08
CA TRP A 114 -13.61 8.83 8.23
C TRP A 114 -12.15 8.47 8.55
N TRP A 115 -11.23 9.44 8.52
CA TRP A 115 -9.82 9.16 8.76
C TRP A 115 -9.56 8.70 10.19
N THR A 116 -10.31 9.25 11.15
CA THR A 116 -10.27 8.80 12.54
C THR A 116 -10.72 7.35 12.68
N GLU A 117 -11.79 6.94 12.00
CA GLU A 117 -12.31 5.57 12.05
C GLU A 117 -11.35 4.58 11.38
N VAL A 118 -10.77 4.91 10.22
CA VAL A 118 -9.74 4.10 9.56
C VAL A 118 -8.60 3.77 10.53
N ARG A 119 -8.07 4.77 11.22
CA ARG A 119 -6.98 4.58 12.19
C ARG A 119 -7.42 3.85 13.45
N THR A 120 -8.51 4.27 14.06
CA THR A 120 -8.86 3.85 15.44
C THR A 120 -9.73 2.59 15.51
N LYS A 121 -10.41 2.24 14.41
CA LYS A 121 -11.27 1.06 14.30
C LYS A 121 -10.76 0.10 13.22
N GLY A 122 -10.44 0.62 12.03
CA GLY A 122 -9.92 -0.20 10.93
C GLY A 122 -8.55 -0.82 11.24
N HIS A 123 -7.63 0.01 11.73
CA HIS A 123 -6.26 -0.37 12.13
C HIS A 123 -6.03 -0.20 13.64
N ALA A 124 -7.02 -0.58 14.46
CA ALA A 124 -7.05 -0.31 15.90
C ALA A 124 -5.79 -0.74 16.65
N ASP A 125 -5.17 -1.85 16.28
CA ASP A 125 -3.94 -2.37 16.90
C ASP A 125 -2.72 -1.45 16.72
N LYS A 126 -2.77 -0.53 15.76
CA LYS A 126 -1.71 0.44 15.45
C LYS A 126 -2.17 1.89 15.60
N LYS A 127 -3.31 2.13 16.25
CA LYS A 127 -3.93 3.47 16.33
C LYS A 127 -3.04 4.54 17.00
N ASP A 128 -2.13 4.11 17.87
CA ASP A 128 -1.26 4.97 18.67
C ASP A 128 0.14 5.17 18.06
N GLU A 129 0.38 4.59 16.87
CA GLU A 129 1.66 4.74 16.17
C GLU A 129 1.88 6.19 15.70
N PRO A 130 3.11 6.72 15.78
CA PRO A 130 3.38 8.14 15.54
C PRO A 130 3.39 8.52 14.05
N TRP A 131 3.55 7.55 13.15
CA TRP A 131 3.66 7.75 11.70
C TRP A 131 2.31 7.93 11.00
N TRP A 132 1.19 7.93 11.72
CA TRP A 132 -0.10 8.21 11.06
C TRP A 132 -0.16 9.65 10.55
N PRO A 133 -0.47 9.87 9.26
CA PRO A 133 -0.70 11.21 8.75
C PRO A 133 -1.78 11.95 9.54
N VAL A 134 -1.51 13.21 9.88
CA VAL A 134 -2.48 14.08 10.55
C VAL A 134 -3.25 14.84 9.46
N LEU A 135 -4.54 14.55 9.28
CA LEU A 135 -5.35 15.10 8.21
C LEU A 135 -5.75 16.56 8.47
N LYS A 136 -4.86 17.50 8.16
CA LYS A 136 -5.07 18.95 8.39
C LYS A 136 -5.00 19.79 7.13
N THR A 137 -4.26 19.36 6.12
CA THR A 137 -4.07 20.14 4.90
C THR A 137 -4.48 19.36 3.66
N PRO A 138 -4.72 20.04 2.52
CA PRO A 138 -4.99 19.38 1.25
C PRO A 138 -3.85 18.43 0.87
N GLU A 139 -2.59 18.79 1.13
CA GLU A 139 -1.43 17.93 0.86
C GLU A 139 -1.47 16.63 1.67
N ASN A 140 -1.93 16.67 2.92
CA ASN A 140 -2.12 15.45 3.71
C ASN A 140 -3.19 14.56 3.10
N LEU A 141 -4.32 15.13 2.69
CA LEU A 141 -5.42 14.41 2.05
C LEU A 141 -4.97 13.77 0.73
N ILE A 142 -4.32 14.55 -0.13
CA ILE A 142 -3.76 14.11 -1.41
C ILE A 142 -2.80 12.94 -1.18
N HIS A 143 -1.89 13.05 -0.21
CA HIS A 143 -0.95 11.97 0.10
C HIS A 143 -1.66 10.69 0.55
N ILE A 144 -2.60 10.79 1.50
CA ILE A 144 -3.40 9.66 2.00
C ILE A 144 -4.12 8.96 0.85
N LEU A 145 -4.83 9.72 0.02
CA LEU A 145 -5.61 9.18 -1.10
C LEU A 145 -4.71 8.57 -2.17
N THR A 146 -3.60 9.22 -2.50
CA THR A 146 -2.62 8.70 -3.47
C THR A 146 -2.10 7.33 -3.00
N THR A 147 -1.74 7.19 -1.72
CA THR A 147 -1.28 5.93 -1.14
C THR A 147 -2.36 4.84 -1.21
N ILE A 148 -3.61 5.15 -0.84
CA ILE A 148 -4.72 4.19 -0.91
C ILE A 148 -4.99 3.73 -2.35
N ILE A 149 -5.03 4.66 -3.30
CA ILE A 149 -5.27 4.35 -4.71
C ILE A 149 -4.10 3.53 -5.28
N TRP A 150 -2.85 3.90 -4.97
CA TRP A 150 -1.67 3.14 -5.38
C TRP A 150 -1.71 1.69 -4.89
N VAL A 151 -1.96 1.47 -3.60
CA VAL A 151 -2.01 0.13 -3.01
C VAL A 151 -3.08 -0.74 -3.66
N THR A 152 -4.26 -0.16 -3.90
CA THR A 152 -5.41 -0.89 -4.45
C THR A 152 -5.38 -1.05 -5.97
N ALA A 153 -4.54 -0.28 -6.68
CA ALA A 153 -4.35 -0.35 -8.12
C ALA A 153 -2.95 -0.89 -8.48
N GLY A 154 -1.97 0.01 -8.61
CA GLY A 154 -0.63 -0.30 -9.15
C GLY A 154 0.09 -1.39 -8.35
N HIS A 155 0.12 -1.28 -7.03
CA HIS A 155 0.78 -2.26 -6.18
C HIS A 155 0.11 -3.64 -6.26
N HIS A 156 -1.21 -3.70 -6.06
CA HIS A 156 -1.96 -4.94 -6.17
C HIS A 156 -1.78 -5.61 -7.54
N ALA A 157 -1.85 -4.83 -8.64
CA ALA A 157 -1.64 -5.36 -9.98
C ALA A 157 -0.25 -6.00 -10.14
N ALA A 158 0.80 -5.32 -9.65
CA ALA A 158 2.20 -5.78 -9.75
C ALA A 158 2.45 -7.11 -9.02
N VAL A 159 1.76 -7.36 -7.90
CA VAL A 159 1.94 -8.60 -7.12
C VAL A 159 0.91 -9.69 -7.44
N ASN A 160 -0.16 -9.37 -8.17
CA ASN A 160 -1.25 -10.29 -8.48
C ASN A 160 -1.14 -10.91 -9.89
N PHE A 161 -1.08 -10.10 -10.95
CA PHE A 161 -1.25 -10.60 -12.32
C PHE A 161 -0.06 -11.42 -12.83
N GLY A 162 1.11 -11.27 -12.21
CA GLY A 162 2.30 -12.07 -12.52
C GLY A 162 2.31 -13.47 -11.89
N GLN A 163 1.39 -13.78 -10.95
CA GLN A 163 1.44 -15.02 -10.17
C GLN A 163 1.51 -16.27 -11.06
N TYR A 164 0.59 -16.44 -12.01
CA TYR A 164 0.60 -17.63 -12.87
C TYR A 164 1.77 -17.62 -13.87
N MET A 165 2.13 -16.46 -14.42
CA MET A 165 3.22 -16.37 -15.40
C MET A 165 4.56 -16.80 -14.81
N PHE A 166 4.85 -16.42 -13.56
CA PHE A 166 6.11 -16.81 -12.91
C PHE A 166 6.01 -18.09 -12.08
N ALA A 167 4.87 -18.38 -11.45
CA ALA A 167 4.71 -19.52 -10.54
C ALA A 167 3.95 -20.71 -11.13
N GLY A 168 3.40 -20.59 -12.34
CA GLY A 168 2.72 -21.70 -13.03
C GLY A 168 3.65 -22.86 -13.37
N TYR A 169 4.96 -22.59 -13.53
CA TYR A 169 5.99 -23.62 -13.55
C TYR A 169 6.59 -23.77 -12.15
N PHE A 170 6.13 -24.78 -11.42
CA PHE A 170 6.43 -24.95 -9.98
C PHE A 170 7.92 -24.86 -9.62
N PRO A 171 8.87 -25.45 -10.37
CA PRO A 171 10.29 -25.33 -10.03
C PRO A 171 10.85 -23.89 -10.01
N ASN A 172 10.20 -22.94 -10.70
CA ASN A 172 10.61 -21.54 -10.67
C ASN A 172 10.18 -20.80 -9.38
N ARG A 173 9.06 -21.22 -8.77
CA ARG A 173 8.50 -20.64 -7.53
C ARG A 173 7.84 -21.74 -6.67
N PRO A 174 8.63 -22.64 -6.05
CA PRO A 174 8.08 -23.68 -5.20
C PRO A 174 7.46 -23.06 -3.94
N THR A 175 6.26 -23.51 -3.58
CA THR A 175 5.53 -23.02 -2.39
C THR A 175 5.65 -23.95 -1.19
N ILE A 176 6.07 -25.20 -1.42
CA ILE A 176 6.33 -26.22 -0.40
C ILE A 176 7.74 -26.74 -0.58
N ALA A 177 8.42 -27.00 0.54
CA ALA A 177 9.73 -27.64 0.63
C ALA A 177 9.64 -28.83 1.59
#